data_AF-A0A8H6QDA6-F1
#
_entry.id   AF-A0A8H6QDA6-F1
#
_cell.length_a   1.000
_cell.length_b   1.000
_cell.length_c   1.000
_cell.angle_alpha   90.00
_cell.angle_beta   90.00
_cell.angle_gamma   90.00
#
_symmetry.space_group_name_H-M   'P 1'
#
loop_
_entity.id
_entity.type
_entity.pdbx_description
1 polymer ?
#
loop_
_entity_poly.entity_id
_entity_poly.type
_entity_poly.pdbx_seq_one_letter_code
_entity_poly.pdbx_strand_id
1 'polypeptide(L)'
;MQMEELKDALSPGYDRDMSHLKGLSRLNVPIRAILEGYSNIEPDKVLAHVKDVRDRAFAVLQYPYPCVAKYMFLEPAISTLPCFNAIVDRVKEGQKLLDMGCAFGQELRQVGTKDVG
;
A
#
# COMPACT_ATOMS: atom_id res chain seq x y z
N MET A 1 7.48 -30.33 5.78
CA MET A 1 6.11 -29.83 5.58
C MET A 1 5.88 -29.75 4.09
N GLN A 2 5.02 -30.62 3.57
CA GLN A 2 4.77 -30.72 2.12
C GLN A 2 3.87 -29.56 1.69
N MET A 3 4.06 -29.05 0.47
CA MET A 3 3.31 -27.89 -0.07
C MET A 3 1.79 -28.10 -0.12
N GLU A 4 1.36 -29.35 -0.03
CA GLU A 4 -0.04 -29.78 -0.05
C GLU A 4 -0.71 -29.58 1.31
N GLU A 5 0.00 -29.84 2.41
CA GLU A 5 -0.51 -29.61 3.77
C GLU A 5 -0.74 -28.11 4.04
N LEU A 6 0.06 -27.25 3.40
CA LEU A 6 -0.10 -25.79 3.46
C LEU A 6 -1.38 -25.33 2.74
N LYS A 7 -1.78 -25.99 1.65
CA LYS A 7 -2.99 -25.63 0.87
C LYS A 7 -4.26 -25.95 1.65
N ASP A 8 -4.30 -27.11 2.31
CA ASP A 8 -5.45 -27.53 3.10
C ASP A 8 -5.61 -26.69 4.38
N ALA A 9 -4.50 -26.31 5.03
CA ALA A 9 -4.52 -25.43 6.20
C ALA A 9 -4.98 -24.00 5.89
N LEU A 10 -4.80 -23.52 4.65
CA LEU A 10 -5.25 -22.22 4.16
C LEU A 10 -6.66 -22.25 3.54
N SER A 11 -7.27 -23.42 3.43
CA SER A 11 -8.55 -23.61 2.72
C SER A 11 -9.81 -23.13 3.47
N PRO A 12 -9.94 -23.21 4.81
CA PRO A 12 -11.19 -22.83 5.45
C PRO A 12 -11.04 -21.47 6.12
N GLY A 13 -11.26 -20.38 5.38
CA GLY A 13 -11.40 -19.09 6.04
C GLY A 13 -11.34 -17.82 5.18
N TYR A 14 -11.04 -17.91 3.88
CA TYR A 14 -10.96 -16.71 3.05
C TYR A 14 -12.13 -16.61 2.08
N ASP A 15 -13.04 -15.67 2.34
CA ASP A 15 -14.09 -15.31 1.39
C ASP A 15 -13.45 -14.66 0.16
N ARG A 16 -13.52 -15.36 -0.96
CA ARG A 16 -13.05 -14.87 -2.26
C ARG A 16 -14.02 -13.87 -2.88
N ASP A 17 -15.26 -13.83 -2.39
CA ASP A 17 -16.27 -12.87 -2.82
C ASP A 17 -16.08 -11.55 -2.08
N MET A 18 -15.30 -10.65 -2.68
CA MET A 18 -15.06 -9.30 -2.16
C MET A 18 -16.10 -8.28 -2.62
N SER A 19 -17.23 -8.70 -3.19
CA SER A 19 -18.31 -7.80 -3.61
C SER A 19 -18.86 -6.94 -2.47
N HIS A 20 -18.71 -7.41 -1.23
CA HIS A 20 -19.10 -6.71 -0.01
C HIS A 20 -18.14 -5.60 0.44
N LEU A 21 -16.92 -5.53 -0.10
CA LEU A 21 -15.98 -4.45 0.24
C LEU A 21 -16.45 -3.15 -0.41
N LYS A 22 -16.76 -2.15 0.43
CA LYS A 22 -17.16 -0.81 -0.03
C LYS A 22 -16.14 -0.27 -1.04
N GLY A 23 -16.63 0.10 -2.22
CA GLY A 23 -15.81 0.69 -3.26
C GLY A 23 -15.14 1.98 -2.80
N LEU A 24 -13.85 2.12 -3.13
CA LEU A 24 -13.11 3.36 -2.90
C LEU A 24 -13.77 4.51 -3.68
N SER A 25 -14.23 5.53 -2.96
CA SER A 25 -14.92 6.70 -3.53
C SER A 25 -14.12 7.98 -3.40
N ARG A 26 -13.22 8.08 -2.41
CA ARG A 26 -12.36 9.25 -2.16
C ARG A 26 -11.00 8.81 -1.62
N LEU A 27 -9.99 9.65 -1.83
CA LEU A 27 -8.63 9.50 -1.34
C LEU A 27 -8.30 10.61 -0.35
N ASN A 28 -7.50 10.30 0.66
CA ASN A 28 -6.96 11.32 1.57
C ASN A 28 -5.91 12.19 0.86
N VAL A 29 -5.63 13.37 1.43
CA VAL A 29 -4.69 14.35 0.86
C VAL A 29 -3.26 13.81 0.75
N PRO A 30 -2.68 13.13 1.76
CA PRO A 30 -1.31 12.62 1.67
C PRO A 30 -1.11 11.65 0.50
N ILE A 31 -2.05 10.74 0.27
CA ILE A 31 -1.96 9.81 -0.87
C ILE A 31 -2.11 10.53 -2.20
N ARG A 32 -2.99 11.54 -2.31
CA ARG A 32 -3.07 12.35 -3.52
C ARG A 32 -1.75 13.04 -3.81
N ALA A 33 -1.10 13.63 -2.82
CA ALA A 33 0.20 14.27 -3.00
C ALA A 33 1.25 13.30 -3.54
N ILE A 34 1.28 12.05 -3.07
CA ILE A 34 2.20 11.02 -3.58
C ILE A 34 1.82 10.60 -5.01
N LEU A 35 0.55 10.31 -5.27
CA LEU A 35 0.12 9.81 -6.59
C LEU A 35 0.19 10.88 -7.67
N GLU A 36 -0.23 12.10 -7.36
CA GLU A 36 -0.21 13.23 -8.29
C GLU A 36 1.21 13.79 -8.42
N GLY A 37 1.91 14.04 -7.29
CA GLY A 37 3.24 14.67 -7.30
C GLY A 37 4.39 13.73 -7.60
N TYR A 38 4.47 12.58 -6.92
CA TYR A 38 5.58 11.63 -7.14
C TYR A 38 5.36 10.79 -8.40
N SER A 39 4.12 10.30 -8.59
CA SER A 39 3.81 9.37 -9.70
C SER A 39 3.29 10.07 -10.96
N ASN A 40 3.13 11.40 -10.96
CA ASN A 40 2.61 12.20 -12.07
C ASN A 40 1.27 11.69 -12.63
N ILE A 41 0.38 11.25 -11.74
CA ILE A 41 -0.97 10.81 -12.13
C ILE A 41 -1.89 12.03 -12.12
N GLU A 42 -2.57 12.28 -13.23
CA GLU A 42 -3.54 13.38 -13.32
C GLU A 42 -4.61 13.28 -12.22
N PRO A 43 -4.98 14.40 -11.55
CA PRO A 43 -5.88 14.39 -10.38
C PRO A 43 -7.25 13.71 -10.60
N ASP A 44 -7.77 13.78 -11.83
CA ASP A 44 -9.02 13.16 -12.28
C ASP A 44 -8.87 11.64 -12.52
N LYS A 45 -7.66 11.16 -12.80
CA LYS A 45 -7.36 9.74 -13.09
C LYS A 45 -6.93 8.95 -11.85
N VAL A 46 -6.55 9.61 -10.76
CA VAL A 46 -6.00 8.95 -9.56
C VAL A 46 -6.90 7.83 -9.04
N LEU A 47 -8.21 8.07 -8.92
CA LEU A 47 -9.14 7.07 -8.40
C LEU A 47 -9.26 5.84 -9.31
N ALA A 48 -9.31 6.06 -10.62
CA ALA A 48 -9.37 4.99 -11.60
C ALA A 48 -8.08 4.17 -11.60
N HIS A 49 -6.92 4.86 -11.53
CA HIS A 49 -5.61 4.24 -11.47
C HIS A 49 -5.46 3.30 -10.26
N VAL A 50 -5.84 3.78 -9.06
CA VAL A 50 -5.75 2.98 -7.83
C VAL A 50 -6.62 1.72 -7.89
N LYS A 51 -7.82 1.83 -8.49
CA LYS A 51 -8.69 0.67 -8.71
C LYS A 51 -8.05 -0.33 -9.66
N ASP A 52 -7.55 0.12 -10.81
CA ASP A 52 -6.87 -0.74 -11.77
C ASP A 52 -5.65 -1.48 -11.15
N VAL A 53 -4.80 -0.76 -10.41
CA VAL A 53 -3.64 -1.37 -9.74
C VAL A 53 -4.09 -2.45 -8.74
N ARG A 54 -5.13 -2.17 -7.95
CA ARG A 54 -5.70 -3.19 -7.04
C ARG A 54 -6.18 -4.40 -7.82
N ASP A 55 -6.96 -4.19 -8.88
CA ASP A 55 -7.61 -5.25 -9.64
C ASP A 55 -6.57 -6.18 -10.29
N ARG A 56 -5.54 -5.59 -10.88
CA ARG A 56 -4.41 -6.34 -11.46
C ARG A 56 -3.63 -7.11 -10.40
N ALA A 57 -3.37 -6.52 -9.23
CA ALA A 57 -2.72 -7.24 -8.14
C ALA A 57 -3.60 -8.40 -7.64
N PHE A 58 -4.90 -8.16 -7.47
CA PHE A 58 -5.85 -9.15 -6.99
C PHE A 58 -5.99 -10.35 -7.94
N ALA A 59 -5.96 -10.11 -9.25
CA ALA A 59 -6.05 -11.15 -10.27
C ALA A 59 -4.86 -12.13 -10.26
N VAL A 60 -3.68 -11.69 -9.79
CA VAL A 60 -2.46 -12.51 -9.75
C VAL A 60 -2.30 -13.20 -8.39
N LEU A 61 -2.87 -12.65 -7.33
CA LEU A 61 -2.72 -13.18 -5.98
C LEU A 61 -3.63 -14.41 -5.77
N GLN A 62 -3.00 -15.59 -5.81
CA GLN A 62 -3.66 -16.87 -5.55
C GLN A 62 -4.33 -16.93 -4.16
N TYR A 63 -3.80 -16.16 -3.21
CA TYR A 63 -4.41 -15.82 -1.93
C TYR A 63 -4.40 -14.30 -1.78
N PRO A 64 -5.54 -13.62 -1.92
CA PRO A 64 -5.52 -12.17 -1.97
C PRO A 64 -5.19 -11.60 -0.59
N TYR A 65 -4.11 -10.83 -0.48
CA TYR A 65 -3.79 -10.15 0.77
C TYR A 65 -4.95 -9.20 1.15
N PRO A 66 -5.62 -9.40 2.31
CA PRO A 66 -6.77 -8.58 2.68
C PRO A 66 -6.44 -7.08 2.72
N CYS A 67 -5.20 -6.72 3.04
CA CYS A 67 -4.72 -5.34 3.05
C CYS A 67 -4.73 -4.69 1.66
N VAL A 68 -4.42 -5.43 0.60
CA VAL A 68 -4.50 -4.95 -0.79
C VAL A 68 -5.97 -4.84 -1.22
N ALA A 69 -6.77 -5.86 -0.90
CA ALA A 69 -8.19 -5.92 -1.20
C ALA A 69 -8.96 -4.71 -0.67
N LYS A 70 -8.66 -4.33 0.57
CA LYS A 70 -9.31 -3.27 1.34
C LYS A 70 -8.67 -1.90 1.16
N TYR A 71 -7.75 -1.75 0.20
CA TYR A 71 -7.04 -0.50 -0.06
C TYR A 71 -6.25 0.06 1.14
N MET A 72 -5.80 -0.78 2.09
CA MET A 72 -5.06 -0.33 3.29
C MET A 72 -3.74 0.37 2.93
N PHE A 73 -3.20 0.10 1.75
CA PHE A 73 -2.02 0.80 1.23
C PHE A 73 -2.25 2.30 0.95
N LEU A 74 -3.50 2.78 1.01
CA LEU A 74 -3.87 4.20 0.88
C LEU A 74 -3.97 4.91 2.23
N GLU A 75 -3.63 4.24 3.33
CA GLU A 75 -3.65 4.80 4.67
C GLU A 75 -2.25 4.76 5.30
N PRO A 76 -1.27 5.47 4.69
CA PRO A 76 0.07 5.45 5.22
C PRO A 76 0.12 6.23 6.53
N ALA A 77 0.78 5.66 7.53
CA ALA A 77 0.84 6.17 8.89
C ALA A 77 2.27 6.52 9.33
N ILE A 78 3.32 6.16 8.57
CA ILE A 78 4.70 6.34 9.03
C ILE A 78 5.03 7.81 9.32
N SER A 79 4.48 8.75 8.53
CA SER A 79 4.65 10.20 8.74
C SER A 79 3.94 10.74 9.98
N THR A 80 2.98 10.00 10.52
CA THR A 80 2.29 10.36 11.78
C THR A 80 3.07 9.94 13.02
N LEU A 81 4.10 9.09 12.86
CA LEU A 81 4.90 8.62 13.98
C LEU A 81 5.78 9.76 14.52
N PRO A 82 5.89 9.92 15.86
CA PRO A 82 6.75 10.95 16.45
C PRO A 82 8.23 10.86 16.04
N CYS A 83 8.68 9.67 15.64
CA CYS A 83 10.05 9.42 15.21
C CYS A 83 10.29 9.60 13.70
N PHE A 84 9.28 9.99 12.91
CA PHE A 84 9.39 10.06 11.44
C PHE A 84 10.59 10.89 10.97
N ASN A 85 10.77 12.10 11.50
CA ASN A 85 11.90 12.96 11.12
C ASN A 85 13.25 12.30 11.42
N ALA A 86 13.36 11.63 12.57
CA ALA A 86 14.56 10.90 12.93
C ALA A 86 14.80 9.65 12.04
N ILE A 87 13.76 9.09 11.42
CA ILE A 87 13.91 8.03 10.40
C ILE A 87 14.46 8.66 9.11
N VAL A 88 13.88 9.79 8.67
CA VAL A 88 14.31 10.51 7.47
C VAL A 88 15.77 10.93 7.57
N ASP A 89 16.19 11.51 8.69
CA ASP A 89 17.56 11.98 8.90
C ASP A 89 18.57 10.82 8.83
N ARG A 90 18.28 9.71 9.51
CA ARG A 90 19.12 8.51 9.46
C ARG A 90 19.28 7.95 8.04
N VAL A 91 18.20 7.94 7.25
CA VAL A 91 18.24 7.49 5.86
C VAL A 91 19.08 8.45 5.00
N LYS A 92 18.96 9.77 5.22
CA LYS A 92 19.79 10.79 4.55
C LYS A 92 21.28 10.66 4.91
N GLU A 93 21.59 10.25 6.14
CA GLU A 93 22.95 9.96 6.61
C GLU A 93 23.51 8.64 6.05
N GLY A 94 22.74 7.89 5.25
CA GLY A 94 23.17 6.66 4.59
C GLY A 94 22.84 5.38 5.35
N GLN A 95 22.05 5.45 6.43
CA GLN A 95 21.51 4.25 7.08
C GLN A 95 20.42 3.59 6.22
N LYS A 96 20.16 2.31 6.49
CA LYS A 96 19.21 1.50 5.72
C LYS A 96 17.87 1.38 6.47
N LEU A 97 16.77 1.56 5.74
CA LEU A 97 15.40 1.35 6.22
C LEU A 97 14.80 0.13 5.50
N LEU A 98 14.17 -0.76 6.27
CA LEU A 98 13.39 -1.88 5.75
C LEU A 98 11.91 -1.63 6.03
N ASP A 99 11.09 -1.62 4.98
CA ASP A 99 9.65 -1.53 5.05
C ASP A 99 9.03 -2.92 4.86
N MET A 100 8.55 -3.53 5.95
CA MET A 100 7.94 -4.86 5.94
C MET A 100 6.43 -4.77 5.83
N GLY A 101 5.85 -5.45 4.84
CA GLY A 101 4.42 -5.32 4.55
C GLY A 101 4.08 -4.05 3.77
N CYS A 102 4.99 -3.58 2.93
CA CYS A 102 4.92 -2.30 2.23
C CYS A 102 3.79 -2.19 1.19
N ALA A 103 3.12 -3.28 0.84
CA ALA A 103 2.17 -3.38 -0.27
C ALA A 103 2.74 -2.81 -1.59
N PHE A 104 2.40 -1.56 -1.95
CA PHE A 104 2.92 -0.85 -3.13
C PHE A 104 3.98 0.22 -2.80
N GLY A 105 4.51 0.22 -1.57
CA GLY A 105 5.60 1.08 -1.11
C GLY A 105 5.21 2.54 -0.86
N GLN A 106 3.96 2.81 -0.49
CA GLN A 106 3.47 4.18 -0.27
C GLN A 106 4.15 4.85 0.93
N GLU A 107 4.44 4.10 1.99
CA GLU A 107 5.16 4.60 3.17
C GLU A 107 6.58 5.04 2.81
N LEU A 108 7.31 4.19 2.08
CA LEU A 108 8.69 4.47 1.68
C LEU A 108 8.81 5.71 0.77
N ARG A 109 7.80 5.98 -0.06
CA ARG A 109 7.78 7.17 -0.93
C ARG A 109 7.77 8.47 -0.13
N GLN A 110 7.19 8.48 1.08
CA GLN A 110 7.21 9.67 1.96
C GLN A 110 8.59 9.94 2.54
N VAL A 111 9.40 8.90 2.75
CA VAL A 111 10.78 9.04 3.21
C VAL A 111 11.70 9.51 2.06
N GLY A 112 11.39 9.10 0.82
CA GLY A 112 12.18 9.44 -0.37
C GLY A 112 11.83 10.77 -1.05
N THR A 113 10.67 11.37 -0.74
CA THR A 113 10.31 12.72 -1.23
C THR A 113 11.20 13.77 -0.55
N LYS A 114 11.89 14.58 -1.35
CA LYS A 114 12.93 15.51 -0.88
C LYS A 114 12.45 16.64 0.02
N ASP A 115 11.15 16.91 0.10
CA ASP A 115 10.60 18.03 0.84
C ASP A 115 9.40 17.58 1.68
N VAL A 116 9.65 17.31 2.96
CA VAL A 116 8.61 17.33 3.99
C VAL A 116 9.03 18.44 4.95
N GLY A 117 8.69 19.66 4.57
CA GLY A 117 8.90 20.90 5.31
C GLY A 117 7.63 21.73 5.27
#